data_AF-A0A1F5LLD7-F1
#
_entry.id   AF-A0A1F5LLD7-F1
#
_cell.length_a   1.000
_cell.length_b   1.000
_cell.length_c   1.000
_cell.angle_alpha   90.00
_cell.angle_beta   90.00
_cell.angle_gamma   90.00
#
_symmetry.space_group_name_H-M   'P 1'
#
loop_
_entity.id
_entity.type
_entity.pdbx_description
1 polymer ?
#
loop_
_entity_poly.entity_id
_entity_poly.type
_entity_poly.pdbx_seq_one_letter_code
_entity_poly.pdbx_strand_id
1 'polypeptide(L)'
;MGFGLGLGLRLGMRWYRIVLPTDLLNTPRSGAFFERLKTGWPIVCLEEECDDYVEAGVLDFANIPTTLRLWLRSQDGLKIHGVSLTNRETLESAFILLDRGRTLPFKQFSAEYLARRVGMLYIRKITRAESRCKQAKAVPGEPGKVVRLKCSGCQIPVLDDAFPFFTADSPDIYITEVVQIAQKGGNGCGQEGCKGKPGLVPANRAIQGHTRMETRAIDQTARRKSNWKAPFCRTGKDLEGCAESVRVRGRGSIQGGQKTECGLERDYNTPEWTLHSPPRLVQPRLKCDCDGKTKDHYFEPMDKKIPMMLMKALRKIHQGFVDARCDLANYPKLPQIIFNLEPTGEPKKIPRTYQERFEDLKTAKRALSGL
;
A
#
# COMPACT_ATOMS: atom_id res chain seq x y z
N MET A 1 0.75 68.51 20.88
CA MET A 1 -0.25 68.15 19.86
C MET A 1 0.53 67.53 18.70
N GLY A 2 0.40 66.29 18.23
CA GLY A 2 -0.46 65.14 18.48
C GLY A 2 -0.26 64.21 17.27
N PHE A 3 -0.17 62.89 17.48
CA PHE A 3 -0.13 61.78 16.49
C PHE A 3 1.13 61.67 15.62
N GLY A 4 1.70 60.50 15.31
CA GLY A 4 1.25 59.11 15.45
C GLY A 4 1.62 58.31 14.19
N LEU A 5 2.51 57.33 14.36
CA LEU A 5 2.85 56.12 13.57
C LEU A 5 2.21 55.88 12.18
N GLY A 6 3.02 55.30 11.27
CA GLY A 6 2.51 54.54 10.13
C GLY A 6 3.56 54.02 9.14
N LEU A 7 4.43 53.09 9.55
CA LEU A 7 5.18 52.25 8.61
C LEU A 7 4.22 51.21 8.00
N GLY A 8 3.81 51.41 6.76
CA GLY A 8 3.06 50.43 5.98
C GLY A 8 3.98 49.42 5.32
N LEU A 9 4.10 48.20 5.88
CA LEU A 9 4.62 47.05 5.14
C LEU A 9 3.56 46.59 4.13
N ARG A 10 3.84 46.80 2.84
CA ARG A 10 3.10 46.16 1.73
C ARG A 10 3.62 44.74 1.57
N LEU A 11 2.89 43.74 2.05
CA LEU A 11 3.08 42.34 1.63
C LEU A 11 2.37 42.13 0.29
N GLY A 12 3.16 42.02 -0.78
CA GLY A 12 2.66 41.68 -2.11
C GLY A 12 2.30 40.20 -2.20
N MET A 13 1.02 39.89 -2.43
CA MET A 13 0.61 38.56 -2.86
C MET A 13 1.06 38.33 -4.30
N ARG A 14 1.99 37.39 -4.51
CA ARG A 14 2.34 36.87 -5.83
C ARG A 14 1.39 35.71 -6.16
N TRP A 15 0.68 35.84 -7.27
CA TRP A 15 -0.16 34.78 -7.82
C TRP A 15 0.71 33.79 -8.60
N TYR A 16 0.76 32.52 -8.16
CA TYR A 16 1.36 31.44 -8.95
C TYR A 16 0.27 30.55 -9.54
N ARG A 17 0.33 30.38 -10.86
CA ARG A 17 -0.57 29.54 -11.65
C ARG A 17 -0.05 28.10 -11.59
N ILE A 18 -0.74 27.20 -10.91
CA ILE A 18 -0.45 25.76 -11.02
C ILE A 18 -0.85 25.29 -12.41
N VAL A 19 0.10 24.73 -13.15
CA VAL A 19 -0.16 23.93 -14.35
C VAL A 19 -0.36 22.50 -13.89
N LEU A 20 -1.61 22.02 -13.89
CA LEU A 20 -1.88 20.59 -13.78
C LEU A 20 -1.37 19.91 -15.06
N PRO A 21 -0.76 18.72 -14.98
CA PRO A 21 -0.40 17.93 -16.16
C PRO A 21 -1.62 17.78 -17.09
N THR A 22 -1.46 18.15 -18.36
CA THR A 22 -2.51 18.10 -19.40
C THR A 22 -3.14 16.72 -19.56
N ASP A 23 -2.46 15.67 -19.11
CA ASP A 23 -2.93 14.29 -19.18
C ASP A 23 -4.03 13.96 -18.15
N LEU A 24 -4.28 14.83 -17.16
CA LEU A 24 -5.36 14.69 -16.16
C LEU A 24 -6.72 15.24 -16.63
N LEU A 25 -6.74 16.03 -17.70
CA LEU A 25 -7.95 16.72 -18.20
C LEU A 25 -8.71 15.94 -19.28
N ASN A 26 -8.16 14.85 -19.81
CA ASN A 26 -8.69 14.16 -20.99
C ASN A 26 -9.38 12.81 -20.71
N THR A 27 -9.81 12.54 -19.48
CA THR A 27 -10.71 11.39 -19.24
C THR A 27 -12.17 11.85 -19.19
N PRO A 28 -13.11 11.21 -19.92
CA PRO A 28 -14.50 11.69 -20.02
C PRO A 28 -15.26 11.76 -18.69
N ARG A 29 -14.70 11.22 -17.60
CA ARG A 29 -15.32 11.16 -16.27
C ARG A 29 -14.76 12.15 -15.25
N SER A 30 -13.74 12.94 -15.60
CA SER A 30 -13.24 14.04 -14.75
C SER A 30 -13.92 15.40 -15.02
N GLY A 31 -14.70 15.50 -16.10
CA GLY A 31 -15.35 16.76 -16.53
C GLY A 31 -16.25 17.39 -15.47
N ALA A 32 -17.12 16.62 -14.81
CA ALA A 32 -18.07 17.17 -13.84
C ALA A 32 -17.41 17.60 -12.51
N PHE A 33 -16.30 16.96 -12.13
CA PHE A 33 -15.54 17.31 -10.92
C PHE A 33 -14.68 18.56 -11.14
N PHE A 34 -14.03 18.67 -12.31
CA PHE A 34 -13.22 19.83 -12.65
C PHE A 34 -14.02 21.05 -13.13
N GLU A 35 -15.20 20.89 -13.73
CA GLU A 35 -16.10 22.01 -14.04
C GLU A 35 -16.53 22.75 -12.77
N ARG A 36 -16.84 22.05 -11.66
CA ARG A 36 -17.13 22.68 -10.37
C ARG A 36 -15.94 23.37 -9.71
N LEU A 37 -14.71 22.94 -10.04
CA LEU A 37 -13.47 23.59 -9.58
C LEU A 37 -13.06 24.78 -10.48
N LYS A 38 -13.49 24.81 -11.74
CA LYS A 38 -13.23 25.90 -12.69
C LYS A 38 -14.13 27.12 -12.50
N THR A 39 -15.33 26.96 -11.94
CA THR A 39 -16.29 28.07 -11.73
C THR A 39 -16.00 28.93 -10.50
N GLY A 40 -14.73 29.33 -10.32
CA GLY A 40 -14.40 30.58 -9.61
C GLY A 40 -14.07 30.52 -8.12
N TRP A 41 -13.29 29.53 -7.65
CA TRP A 41 -12.76 29.59 -6.27
C TRP A 41 -11.24 29.42 -6.26
N PRO A 42 -10.48 30.36 -5.65
CA PRO A 42 -9.03 30.28 -5.60
C PRO A 42 -8.62 29.07 -4.76
N ILE A 43 -7.98 28.10 -5.40
CA ILE A 43 -7.30 27.00 -4.74
C ILE A 43 -6.11 27.61 -4.00
N VAL A 44 -6.25 27.76 -2.68
CA VAL A 44 -5.18 28.28 -1.83
C VAL A 44 -4.10 27.21 -1.73
N CYS A 45 -2.97 27.45 -2.39
CA CYS A 45 -1.72 26.74 -2.13
C CYS A 45 -1.26 27.16 -0.73
N LEU A 46 -1.27 26.24 0.23
CA LEU A 46 -0.51 26.41 1.46
C LEU A 46 0.70 25.50 1.35
N GLU A 47 1.84 26.10 1.01
CA GLU A 47 3.13 25.48 1.22
C GLU A 47 3.27 25.12 2.71
N GLU A 48 4.01 24.05 3.02
CA GLU A 48 4.41 23.73 4.39
C GLU A 48 5.45 24.77 4.84
N GLU A 49 5.01 26.01 5.04
CA GLU A 49 5.76 26.98 5.83
C GLU A 49 5.67 26.55 7.30
N CYS A 50 6.83 26.18 7.84
CA CYS A 50 7.10 26.24 9.27
C CYS A 50 6.91 27.69 9.69
N ASP A 51 5.78 28.03 10.32
CA ASP A 51 5.59 29.37 10.85
C ASP A 51 4.76 29.41 12.14
N ASP A 52 5.06 30.46 12.90
CA ASP A 52 5.02 30.59 14.35
C ASP A 52 3.71 30.27 15.08
N TYR A 53 3.91 29.78 16.31
CA TYR A 53 2.89 29.50 17.33
C TYR A 53 2.07 30.78 17.61
N VAL A 54 0.84 30.85 17.09
CA VAL A 54 -0.15 31.83 17.58
C VAL A 54 -0.82 31.24 18.81
N GLU A 55 -0.59 31.93 19.93
CA GLU A 55 -1.02 31.61 21.28
C GLU A 55 -2.54 31.40 21.40
N ALA A 56 -2.92 30.53 22.34
CA ALA A 56 -4.25 29.99 22.56
C ALA A 56 -5.29 31.07 22.97
N GLY A 57 -5.88 31.76 22.00
CA GLY A 57 -7.00 32.69 22.23
C GLY A 57 -8.34 32.29 21.60
N VAL A 58 -8.38 31.28 20.72
CA VAL A 58 -9.55 31.04 19.85
C VAL A 58 -9.97 29.58 19.86
N LEU A 59 -10.66 29.18 20.92
CA LEU A 59 -11.17 27.82 21.11
C LEU A 59 -12.56 27.60 20.47
N ASP A 60 -13.31 28.66 20.19
CA ASP A 60 -14.70 28.55 19.72
C ASP A 60 -14.79 28.30 18.20
N PHE A 61 -15.61 27.33 17.83
CA PHE A 61 -15.96 26.96 16.46
C PHE A 61 -16.64 28.11 15.70
N ALA A 62 -17.33 29.02 16.41
CA ALA A 62 -17.96 30.20 15.80
C ALA A 62 -16.95 31.13 15.10
N ASN A 63 -15.70 31.11 15.55
CA ASN A 63 -14.62 31.97 15.04
C ASN A 63 -13.94 31.43 13.77
N ILE A 64 -14.30 30.23 13.32
CA ILE A 64 -13.84 29.71 12.03
C ILE A 64 -14.44 30.59 10.92
N PRO A 65 -13.64 31.06 9.94
CA PRO A 65 -14.14 31.82 8.81
C PRO A 65 -15.37 31.15 8.18
N THR A 66 -16.44 31.91 7.99
CA THR A 66 -17.74 31.38 7.54
C THR A 66 -17.62 30.53 6.28
N THR A 67 -16.80 30.93 5.32
CA THR A 67 -16.53 30.17 4.10
C THR A 67 -15.94 28.79 4.38
N LEU A 68 -14.94 28.70 5.27
CA LEU A 68 -14.31 27.43 5.64
C LEU A 68 -15.30 26.53 6.38
N ARG A 69 -16.10 27.11 7.28
CA ARG A 69 -17.15 26.38 8.02
C ARG A 69 -18.23 25.84 7.10
N LEU A 70 -18.69 26.63 6.12
CA LEU A 70 -19.65 26.18 5.11
C LEU A 70 -19.07 25.08 4.23
N TRP A 71 -17.81 25.22 3.80
CA TRP A 71 -17.12 24.20 3.02
C TRP A 71 -16.99 22.89 3.78
N LEU A 72 -16.54 22.91 5.05
CA LEU A 72 -16.43 21.71 5.88
C LEU A 72 -17.78 21.00 6.06
N ARG A 73 -18.86 21.76 6.28
CA ARG A 73 -20.22 21.23 6.45
C ARG A 73 -20.80 20.65 5.15
N SER A 74 -20.38 21.12 3.99
CA SER A 74 -20.87 20.62 2.70
C SER A 74 -20.21 19.32 2.26
N GLN A 75 -19.10 18.89 2.87
CA GLN A 75 -18.43 17.65 2.51
C GLN A 75 -19.12 16.44 3.16
N ASP A 76 -19.73 15.57 2.35
CA ASP A 76 -20.37 14.36 2.87
C ASP A 76 -19.39 13.43 3.60
N GLY A 77 -18.14 13.34 3.15
CA GLY A 77 -17.12 12.50 3.78
C GLY A 77 -16.54 13.06 5.08
N LEU A 78 -16.98 14.25 5.50
CA LEU A 78 -16.70 14.84 6.82
C LEU A 78 -17.87 14.71 7.79
N LYS A 79 -19.00 14.14 7.37
CA LYS A 79 -20.16 13.91 8.22
C LYS A 79 -19.99 12.62 9.01
N ILE A 80 -20.63 12.55 10.18
CA ILE A 80 -20.75 11.32 10.97
C ILE A 80 -22.23 10.95 10.97
N HIS A 81 -22.59 9.88 10.26
CA HIS A 81 -23.98 9.44 10.06
C HIS A 81 -24.89 10.53 9.49
N GLY A 82 -24.35 11.33 8.55
CA GLY A 82 -25.03 12.45 7.92
C GLY A 82 -25.03 13.75 8.74
N VAL A 83 -24.51 13.74 9.97
CA VAL A 83 -24.42 14.95 10.81
C VAL A 83 -23.15 15.71 10.48
N SER A 84 -23.30 17.00 10.16
CA SER A 84 -22.18 17.88 9.81
C SER A 84 -21.39 18.35 11.02
N LEU A 85 -20.18 18.84 10.79
CA LEU A 85 -19.34 19.45 11.84
C LEU A 85 -19.97 20.77 12.31
N THR A 86 -20.41 20.82 13.56
CA THR A 86 -21.15 21.97 14.11
C THR A 86 -20.43 22.65 15.27
N ASN A 87 -19.48 21.98 15.90
CA ASN A 87 -18.79 22.45 17.10
C ASN A 87 -17.33 21.95 17.14
N ARG A 88 -16.59 22.37 18.17
CA ARG A 88 -15.18 22.00 18.36
C ARG A 88 -14.99 20.50 18.54
N GLU A 89 -15.85 19.84 19.30
CA GLU A 89 -15.76 18.40 19.60
C GLU A 89 -15.90 17.52 18.35
N THR A 90 -16.87 17.85 17.48
CA THR A 90 -17.06 17.15 16.20
C THR A 90 -15.87 17.39 15.27
N LEU A 91 -15.27 18.58 15.31
CA LEU A 91 -14.07 18.91 14.54
C LEU A 91 -12.83 18.15 15.02
N GLU A 92 -12.64 18.01 16.33
CA GLU A 92 -11.58 17.19 16.92
C GLU A 92 -11.76 15.72 16.59
N SER A 93 -12.99 15.23 16.66
CA SER A 93 -13.34 13.85 16.25
C SER A 93 -12.97 13.60 14.80
N ALA A 94 -13.32 14.52 13.89
CA ALA A 94 -12.95 14.42 12.48
C ALA A 94 -11.43 14.43 12.28
N PHE A 95 -10.71 15.30 13.01
CA PHE A 95 -9.25 15.35 12.96
C PHE A 95 -8.61 14.03 13.37
N ILE A 96 -9.00 13.46 14.52
CA ILE A 96 -8.48 12.17 15.02
C ILE A 96 -8.72 11.04 14.02
N LEU A 97 -9.93 10.99 13.44
CA LEU A 97 -10.33 9.97 12.48
C LEU A 97 -9.58 10.09 11.15
N LEU A 98 -9.26 11.31 10.70
CA LEU A 98 -8.50 11.56 9.48
C LEU A 98 -6.99 11.37 9.66
N ASP A 99 -6.43 11.81 10.78
CA ASP A 99 -4.99 11.71 11.09
C ASP A 99 -4.59 10.31 11.62
N ARG A 100 -5.57 9.40 11.71
CA ARG A 100 -5.41 7.99 12.10
C ARG A 100 -4.73 7.83 13.46
N GLY A 101 -5.10 8.67 14.42
CA GLY A 101 -4.63 8.57 15.80
C GLY A 101 -3.16 8.94 16.00
N ARG A 102 -2.56 9.78 15.13
CA ARG A 102 -1.31 10.47 15.51
C ARG A 102 -1.64 11.43 16.65
N THR A 103 -1.25 11.06 17.85
CA THR A 103 -1.40 11.83 19.09
C THR A 103 -0.49 13.06 19.10
N LEU A 104 -0.73 14.01 18.21
CA LEU A 104 -0.27 15.39 18.45
C LEU A 104 -1.16 15.98 19.56
N PRO A 105 -0.64 16.89 20.41
CA PRO A 105 -1.44 17.58 21.42
C PRO A 105 -2.40 18.61 20.76
N PHE A 106 -3.39 18.12 20.00
CA PHE A 106 -4.33 18.96 19.24
C PHE A 106 -5.27 19.79 20.12
N LYS A 107 -5.34 19.48 21.43
CA LYS A 107 -6.03 20.30 22.43
C LYS A 107 -5.48 21.73 22.52
N GLN A 108 -4.25 21.96 22.05
CA GLN A 108 -3.63 23.29 22.03
C GLN A 108 -3.94 24.09 20.75
N PHE A 109 -4.54 23.48 19.73
CA PHE A 109 -4.82 24.16 18.46
C PHE A 109 -6.06 25.03 18.54
N SER A 110 -6.02 26.23 17.93
CA SER A 110 -7.22 27.04 17.71
C SER A 110 -8.26 26.30 16.84
N ALA A 111 -9.54 26.68 16.95
CA ALA A 111 -10.61 26.09 16.13
C ALA A 111 -10.36 26.28 14.63
N GLU A 112 -9.82 27.43 14.25
CA GLU A 112 -9.46 27.71 12.86
C GLU A 112 -8.30 26.82 12.38
N TYR A 113 -7.23 26.70 13.15
CA TYR A 113 -6.09 25.85 12.76
C TYR A 113 -6.54 24.40 12.60
N LEU A 114 -7.33 23.89 13.54
CA LEU A 114 -7.89 22.55 13.47
C LEU A 114 -8.78 22.37 12.22
N ALA A 115 -9.61 23.37 11.90
CA ALA A 115 -10.46 23.37 10.72
C ALA A 115 -9.66 23.28 9.42
N ARG A 116 -8.58 24.06 9.29
CA ARG A 116 -7.66 23.99 8.15
C ARG A 116 -6.99 22.62 8.06
N ARG A 117 -6.53 22.06 9.19
CA ARG A 117 -5.91 20.72 9.23
C ARG A 117 -6.88 19.63 8.80
N VAL A 118 -8.12 19.66 9.30
CA VAL A 118 -9.19 18.73 8.87
C VAL A 118 -9.41 18.82 7.37
N GLY A 119 -9.53 20.04 6.81
CA GLY A 119 -9.69 20.23 5.38
C GLY A 119 -8.53 19.66 4.55
N MET A 120 -7.28 19.94 4.96
CA MET A 120 -6.10 19.39 4.29
C MET A 120 -6.03 17.86 4.35
N LEU A 121 -6.30 17.27 5.52
CA LEU A 121 -6.32 15.82 5.68
C LEU A 121 -7.42 15.16 4.85
N TYR A 122 -8.59 15.80 4.77
CA TYR A 122 -9.70 15.34 3.92
C TYR A 122 -9.31 15.35 2.44
N ILE A 123 -8.75 16.45 1.95
CA ILE A 123 -8.24 16.56 0.56
C ILE A 123 -7.18 15.48 0.29
N ARG A 124 -6.23 15.27 1.23
CA ARG A 124 -5.24 14.19 1.15
C ARG A 124 -5.88 12.79 1.13
N LYS A 125 -6.97 12.56 1.86
CA LYS A 125 -7.71 11.28 1.86
C LYS A 125 -8.34 11.01 0.51
N ILE A 126 -9.08 11.96 -0.05
CA ILE A 126 -9.83 11.78 -1.31
C ILE A 126 -8.88 11.64 -2.51
N THR A 127 -7.80 12.42 -2.56
CA THR A 127 -6.77 12.30 -3.63
C THR A 127 -6.00 10.98 -3.58
N ARG A 128 -5.76 10.42 -2.38
CA ARG A 128 -5.16 9.09 -2.26
C ARG A 128 -6.11 7.96 -2.64
N ALA A 129 -7.42 8.13 -2.44
CA ALA A 129 -8.41 7.12 -2.80
C ALA A 129 -8.40 6.85 -4.32
N GLU A 130 -8.22 7.88 -5.14
CA GLU A 130 -8.07 7.76 -6.60
C GLU A 130 -6.85 6.90 -7.00
N SER A 131 -5.73 7.02 -6.27
CA SER A 131 -4.52 6.22 -6.56
C SER A 131 -4.68 4.72 -6.28
N ARG A 132 -5.55 4.36 -5.32
CA ARG A 132 -5.84 2.96 -4.93
C ARG A 132 -6.90 2.30 -5.82
N CYS A 133 -7.62 3.08 -6.63
CA CYS A 133 -8.61 2.63 -7.60
C CYS A 133 -8.03 1.71 -8.70
N LYS A 134 -6.70 1.67 -8.89
CA LYS A 134 -6.04 0.83 -9.93
C LYS A 134 -6.00 -0.67 -9.60
N GLN A 135 -6.66 -1.13 -8.54
CA GLN A 135 -6.73 -2.55 -8.17
C GLN A 135 -7.98 -3.21 -8.79
N ALA A 136 -7.77 -4.21 -9.65
CA ALA A 136 -8.72 -4.76 -10.64
C ALA A 136 -10.01 -5.45 -10.12
N LYS A 137 -10.51 -5.15 -8.91
CA LYS A 137 -11.72 -5.80 -8.34
C LYS A 137 -12.65 -4.87 -7.55
N ALA A 138 -12.46 -3.55 -7.67
CA ALA A 138 -13.28 -2.55 -7.02
C ALA A 138 -13.92 -1.61 -8.04
N VAL A 139 -15.20 -1.32 -7.88
CA VAL A 139 -15.94 -0.30 -8.65
C VAL A 139 -16.29 0.85 -7.72
N PRO A 140 -16.09 2.12 -8.14
CA PRO A 140 -16.51 3.26 -7.34
C PRO A 140 -18.05 3.30 -7.24
N GLY A 141 -18.56 3.81 -6.13
CA GLY A 141 -19.97 4.14 -5.98
C GLY A 141 -20.45 5.18 -6.99
N GLU A 142 -21.75 5.19 -7.24
CA GLU A 142 -22.39 6.23 -8.03
C GLU A 142 -22.21 7.61 -7.39
N PRO A 143 -22.17 8.70 -8.19
CA PRO A 143 -22.10 10.06 -7.67
C PRO A 143 -23.19 10.31 -6.61
N GLY A 144 -22.79 10.80 -5.43
CA GLY A 144 -23.69 11.06 -4.31
C GLY A 144 -24.04 9.84 -3.44
N LYS A 145 -23.54 8.64 -3.78
CA LYS A 145 -23.69 7.46 -2.92
C LYS A 145 -22.75 7.58 -1.72
N VAL A 146 -23.33 7.68 -0.52
CA VAL A 146 -22.59 7.80 0.74
C VAL A 146 -22.84 6.57 1.60
N VAL A 147 -21.78 5.96 2.14
CA VAL A 147 -21.88 4.84 3.09
C VAL A 147 -21.62 5.36 4.50
N ARG A 148 -22.61 5.23 5.38
CA ARG A 148 -22.45 5.56 6.80
C ARG A 148 -21.62 4.49 7.50
N LEU A 149 -20.61 4.90 8.26
CA LEU A 149 -19.62 3.98 8.81
C LEU A 149 -19.62 3.92 10.34
N LYS A 150 -19.11 2.80 10.87
CA LYS A 150 -18.74 2.65 12.28
C LYS A 150 -17.47 1.84 12.41
N CYS A 151 -16.79 1.95 13.55
CA CYS A 151 -15.65 1.11 13.86
C CYS A 151 -16.10 -0.32 14.18
N SER A 152 -15.53 -1.35 13.55
CA SER A 152 -15.80 -2.74 13.90
C SER A 152 -15.35 -3.12 15.32
N GLY A 153 -14.39 -2.39 15.88
CA GLY A 153 -13.82 -2.62 17.20
C GLY A 153 -14.68 -2.06 18.33
N CYS A 154 -14.87 -0.73 18.36
CA CYS A 154 -15.64 -0.07 19.41
C CYS A 154 -17.10 0.20 19.06
N GLN A 155 -17.56 -0.10 17.84
CA GLN A 155 -18.92 0.18 17.34
C GLN A 155 -19.32 1.66 17.27
N ILE A 156 -18.44 2.58 17.67
CA ILE A 156 -18.67 4.02 17.63
C ILE A 156 -18.77 4.48 16.16
N PRO A 157 -19.72 5.38 15.83
CA PRO A 157 -19.79 6.06 14.54
C PRO A 157 -18.48 6.73 14.16
N VAL A 158 -18.16 6.71 12.88
CA VAL A 158 -16.98 7.40 12.31
C VAL A 158 -17.40 8.25 11.12
N LEU A 159 -16.45 8.94 10.49
CA LEU A 159 -16.69 9.69 9.27
C LEU A 159 -17.30 8.79 8.19
N ASP A 160 -18.35 9.28 7.55
CA ASP A 160 -19.00 8.63 6.42
C ASP A 160 -18.04 8.53 5.22
N ASP A 161 -18.26 7.54 4.37
CA ASP A 161 -17.52 7.40 3.12
C ASP A 161 -18.33 7.97 1.97
N ALA A 162 -17.92 9.16 1.50
CA ALA A 162 -18.48 9.81 0.33
C ALA A 162 -17.88 9.32 -0.99
N PHE A 163 -16.84 8.50 -0.94
CA PHE A 163 -16.21 7.90 -2.11
C PHE A 163 -16.11 6.38 -1.92
N PRO A 164 -17.24 5.70 -1.65
CA PRO A 164 -17.24 4.29 -1.34
C PRO A 164 -16.83 3.46 -2.56
N PHE A 165 -16.15 2.35 -2.29
CA PHE A 165 -15.86 1.32 -3.27
C PHE A 165 -16.69 0.08 -2.99
N PHE A 166 -17.11 -0.60 -4.05
CA PHE A 166 -17.88 -1.82 -4.02
C PHE A 166 -17.16 -2.92 -4.80
N THR A 167 -17.51 -4.18 -4.55
CA THR A 167 -16.92 -5.30 -5.30
C THR A 167 -17.38 -5.28 -6.75
N ALA A 168 -16.48 -5.57 -7.70
CA ALA A 168 -16.85 -5.64 -9.11
C ALA A 168 -17.89 -6.74 -9.39
N ASP A 169 -17.76 -7.88 -8.70
CA ASP A 169 -18.65 -9.04 -8.85
C ASP A 169 -20.03 -8.83 -8.20
N SER A 170 -20.12 -7.89 -7.25
CA SER A 170 -21.38 -7.52 -6.57
C SER A 170 -21.32 -6.04 -6.17
N PRO A 171 -21.85 -5.12 -7.01
CA PRO A 171 -21.82 -3.67 -6.78
C PRO A 171 -22.56 -3.19 -5.52
N ASP A 172 -23.29 -4.09 -4.84
CA ASP A 172 -23.98 -3.82 -3.58
C ASP A 172 -23.14 -4.18 -2.34
N ILE A 173 -21.96 -4.79 -2.51
CA ILE A 173 -21.09 -5.15 -1.39
C ILE A 173 -20.00 -4.09 -1.22
N TYR A 174 -20.09 -3.31 -0.14
CA TYR A 174 -19.13 -2.28 0.21
C TYR A 174 -17.77 -2.89 0.60
N ILE A 175 -16.69 -2.30 0.10
CA ILE A 175 -15.33 -2.69 0.41
C ILE A 175 -14.83 -1.89 1.61
N THR A 176 -14.58 -2.57 2.72
CA THR A 176 -14.11 -1.91 3.95
C THR A 176 -12.67 -1.44 3.86
N GLU A 177 -12.43 -0.18 4.25
CA GLU A 177 -11.08 0.34 4.45
C GLU A 177 -10.48 -0.24 5.75
N VAL A 178 -9.32 -0.90 5.61
CA VAL A 178 -8.51 -1.33 6.75
C VAL A 178 -7.64 -0.15 7.18
N VAL A 179 -7.96 0.44 8.33
CA VAL A 179 -7.13 1.53 8.89
C VAL A 179 -5.84 0.92 9.43
N GLN A 180 -4.73 1.08 8.70
CA GLN A 180 -3.41 0.83 9.27
C GLN A 180 -3.03 2.08 10.08
N ILE A 181 -3.11 1.98 11.40
CA ILE A 181 -2.57 3.01 12.30
C ILE A 181 -1.04 2.94 12.24
N ALA A 182 -0.38 4.10 12.14
CA ALA A 182 1.06 4.21 12.00
C ALA A 182 1.84 3.81 13.28
N GLN A 183 1.16 3.73 14.42
CA GLN A 183 1.75 3.33 15.70
C GLN A 183 1.76 1.80 15.86
N LYS A 184 2.95 1.25 16.13
CA LYS A 184 3.15 -0.15 16.55
C LYS A 184 2.30 -0.38 17.82
N GLY A 185 1.24 -1.19 17.71
CA GLY A 185 0.33 -1.52 18.82
C GLY A 185 -0.97 -0.70 18.88
N GLY A 186 -1.20 0.23 17.94
CA GLY A 186 -2.47 0.95 17.82
C GLY A 186 -3.60 0.04 17.32
N ASN A 187 -4.33 -0.56 18.24
CA ASN A 187 -5.46 -1.44 17.94
C ASN A 187 -6.76 -0.63 17.93
N GLY A 188 -7.16 0.05 16.85
CA GLY A 188 -8.48 0.72 16.86
C GLY A 188 -8.78 1.65 15.68
N CYS A 189 -9.87 2.42 15.77
CA CYS A 189 -10.21 3.47 14.78
C CYS A 189 -9.54 4.83 15.06
N GLY A 190 -8.71 4.94 16.10
CA GLY A 190 -8.08 6.19 16.53
C GLY A 190 -8.83 6.94 17.62
N GLN A 191 -10.10 6.60 17.88
CA GLN A 191 -10.87 7.11 19.01
C GLN A 191 -10.28 6.65 20.36
N GLU A 192 -10.41 7.50 21.38
CA GLU A 192 -9.94 7.21 22.73
C GLU A 192 -10.56 5.92 23.26
N GLY A 193 -9.74 5.06 23.89
CA GLY A 193 -10.20 3.78 24.45
C GLY A 193 -10.49 2.66 23.44
N CYS A 194 -10.40 2.89 22.12
CA CYS A 194 -10.59 1.83 21.13
C CYS A 194 -9.41 0.84 21.15
N LYS A 195 -9.68 -0.45 21.44
CA LYS A 195 -8.70 -1.56 21.46
C LYS A 195 -8.90 -2.62 20.37
N GLY A 196 -9.85 -2.42 19.46
CA GLY A 196 -10.29 -3.43 18.50
C GLY A 196 -9.49 -3.50 17.19
N LYS A 197 -9.70 -4.55 16.39
CA LYS A 197 -9.11 -4.64 15.04
C LYS A 197 -9.72 -3.54 14.14
N PRO A 198 -8.90 -2.72 13.44
CA PRO A 198 -9.39 -1.61 12.64
C PRO A 198 -10.07 -2.07 11.34
N GLY A 199 -11.39 -2.02 11.30
CA GLY A 199 -12.18 -2.05 10.08
C GLY A 199 -13.27 -0.99 10.16
N LEU A 200 -13.37 -0.13 9.14
CA LEU A 200 -14.51 0.78 9.03
C LEU A 200 -15.60 0.07 8.23
N VAL A 201 -16.69 -0.29 8.90
CA VAL A 201 -17.78 -1.11 8.36
C VAL A 201 -19.05 -0.27 8.24
N PRO A 202 -20.00 -0.65 7.37
CA PRO A 202 -21.30 0.02 7.33
C PRO A 202 -21.99 0.01 8.69
N ALA A 203 -22.61 1.14 9.03
CA ALA A 203 -23.33 1.32 10.28
C ALA A 203 -24.49 0.33 10.40
N ASN A 204 -25.24 0.14 9.31
CA ASN A 204 -26.33 -0.83 9.21
C ASN A 204 -25.96 -1.99 8.29
N ARG A 205 -25.59 -3.13 8.87
CA ARG A 205 -25.21 -4.34 8.15
C ARG A 205 -26.39 -5.11 7.54
N ALA A 206 -27.61 -4.86 8.01
CA ALA A 206 -28.80 -5.51 7.47
C ALA A 206 -29.18 -4.95 6.09
N ILE A 207 -28.84 -3.68 5.83
CA ILE A 207 -29.12 -2.99 4.57
C ILE A 207 -27.90 -3.02 3.64
N GLN A 208 -26.68 -2.88 4.21
CA GLN A 208 -25.46 -2.74 3.43
C GLN A 208 -24.50 -3.89 3.73
N GLY A 209 -24.42 -4.83 2.78
CA GLY A 209 -23.40 -5.87 2.76
C GLY A 209 -22.01 -5.25 2.70
N HIS A 210 -21.03 -5.90 3.33
CA HIS A 210 -19.64 -5.47 3.24
C HIS A 210 -18.68 -6.64 3.24
N THR A 211 -17.56 -6.43 2.59
CA THR A 211 -16.42 -7.33 2.64
C THR A 211 -15.15 -6.57 2.97
N ARG A 212 -14.14 -7.29 3.43
CA ARG A 212 -12.81 -6.71 3.57
C ARG A 212 -12.17 -6.70 2.20
N MET A 213 -11.70 -5.53 1.74
CA MET A 213 -10.65 -5.56 0.72
C MET A 213 -9.53 -6.36 1.38
N GLU A 214 -9.27 -7.58 0.93
CA GLU A 214 -8.08 -8.26 1.37
C GLU A 214 -6.90 -7.43 0.84
N THR A 215 -6.49 -6.35 1.51
CA THR A 215 -5.25 -5.64 1.18
C THR A 215 -4.09 -6.62 1.36
N ARG A 216 -4.24 -7.57 2.29
CA ARG A 216 -3.38 -8.76 2.40
C ARG A 216 -3.59 -9.79 1.30
N ALA A 217 -4.60 -9.74 0.46
CA ALA A 217 -4.66 -10.56 -0.74
C ALA A 217 -4.74 -9.68 -1.98
N ILE A 218 -4.27 -8.44 -1.94
CA ILE A 218 -3.92 -7.64 -3.11
C ILE A 218 -2.44 -7.32 -3.02
N ASP A 219 -1.95 -6.81 -1.89
CA ASP A 219 -0.51 -6.80 -1.60
C ASP A 219 0.01 -8.21 -1.36
N GLN A 220 -0.76 -9.13 -0.77
CA GLN A 220 -0.49 -10.56 -0.91
C GLN A 220 -1.40 -11.26 -1.93
N THR A 221 -1.90 -10.70 -3.03
CA THR A 221 -2.04 -11.56 -4.26
C THR A 221 -1.01 -11.15 -5.29
N ALA A 222 -0.62 -9.88 -5.31
CA ALA A 222 0.67 -9.47 -5.83
C ALA A 222 1.82 -10.20 -5.09
N ARG A 223 1.73 -10.40 -3.76
CA ARG A 223 2.70 -11.22 -2.97
C ARG A 223 2.24 -12.65 -2.60
N ARG A 224 0.95 -13.05 -2.61
CA ARG A 224 0.59 -14.49 -2.61
C ARG A 224 0.70 -14.91 -4.06
N LYS A 225 1.91 -15.38 -4.33
CA LYS A 225 2.18 -16.33 -5.38
C LYS A 225 1.60 -15.92 -6.74
N SER A 226 1.97 -14.73 -7.26
CA SER A 226 2.56 -14.84 -8.60
C SER A 226 3.63 -15.90 -8.41
N ASN A 227 3.58 -17.00 -9.16
CA ASN A 227 4.58 -18.04 -9.03
C ASN A 227 5.89 -17.46 -9.57
N TRP A 228 6.45 -16.47 -8.88
CA TRP A 228 7.63 -15.71 -9.24
C TRP A 228 8.83 -16.66 -9.29
N LYS A 229 8.73 -17.82 -8.64
CA LYS A 229 9.63 -18.95 -8.77
C LYS A 229 9.49 -19.70 -10.10
N ALA A 230 8.29 -19.82 -10.68
CA ALA A 230 8.07 -20.58 -11.91
C ALA A 230 8.98 -20.16 -13.07
N PRO A 231 9.24 -18.86 -13.33
CA PRO A 231 10.22 -18.46 -14.34
C PRO A 231 11.64 -18.97 -14.09
N PHE A 232 11.98 -19.32 -12.85
CA PHE A 232 13.29 -19.84 -12.46
C PHE A 232 13.34 -21.37 -12.38
N CYS A 233 12.19 -22.05 -12.32
CA CYS A 233 12.09 -23.47 -12.02
C CYS A 233 11.72 -24.32 -13.25
N ARG A 234 12.27 -25.53 -13.28
CA ARG A 234 11.92 -26.62 -14.20
C ARG A 234 10.49 -27.08 -13.95
N THR A 235 9.81 -27.51 -15.02
CA THR A 235 8.43 -27.99 -14.99
C THR A 235 8.24 -29.07 -16.06
N GLY A 236 7.37 -30.05 -15.82
CA GLY A 236 7.05 -31.08 -16.81
C GLY A 236 8.31 -31.87 -17.22
N LYS A 237 8.54 -31.99 -18.54
CA LYS A 237 9.69 -32.73 -19.10
C LYS A 237 11.05 -32.16 -18.68
N ASP A 238 11.14 -30.88 -18.33
CA ASP A 238 12.41 -30.27 -17.88
C ASP A 238 12.92 -30.85 -16.55
N LEU A 239 12.08 -31.59 -15.81
CA LEU A 239 12.48 -32.26 -14.57
C LEU A 239 13.22 -33.58 -14.80
N GLU A 240 13.31 -34.05 -16.05
CA GLU A 240 14.06 -35.27 -16.38
C GLU A 240 15.52 -35.16 -15.90
N GLY A 241 15.97 -36.18 -15.16
CA GLY A 241 17.29 -36.23 -14.53
C GLY A 241 17.42 -35.51 -13.17
N CYS A 242 16.36 -34.84 -12.68
CA CYS A 242 16.33 -34.30 -11.33
C CYS A 242 15.76 -35.34 -10.34
N ALA A 243 16.30 -35.38 -9.12
CA ALA A 243 15.79 -36.29 -8.09
C ALA A 243 14.37 -35.87 -7.64
N GLU A 244 13.47 -36.86 -7.56
CA GLU A 244 12.07 -36.67 -7.13
C GLU A 244 11.96 -36.47 -5.61
N SER A 245 12.94 -36.93 -4.85
CA SER A 245 13.07 -36.66 -3.42
C SER A 245 14.52 -36.38 -3.05
N VAL A 246 14.72 -35.47 -2.10
CA VAL A 246 16.04 -35.11 -1.57
C VAL A 246 16.00 -35.15 -0.06
N ARG A 247 16.97 -35.83 0.56
CA ARG A 247 17.13 -35.79 2.01
C ARG A 247 17.69 -34.45 2.45
N VAL A 248 16.99 -33.77 3.35
CA VAL A 248 17.33 -32.41 3.79
C VAL A 248 17.43 -32.29 5.30
N ARG A 249 18.30 -31.39 5.76
CA ARG A 249 18.52 -31.08 7.18
C ARG A 249 18.17 -29.62 7.48
N GLY A 250 17.54 -29.38 8.64
CA GLY A 250 17.21 -28.03 9.10
C GLY A 250 18.44 -27.27 9.63
N ARG A 251 18.66 -26.03 9.17
CA ARG A 251 19.83 -25.21 9.58
C ARG A 251 19.76 -24.66 11.02
N GLY A 252 18.66 -24.88 11.73
CA GLY A 252 18.45 -24.33 13.06
C GLY A 252 18.03 -22.86 13.06
N SER A 253 17.93 -22.27 14.26
CA SER A 253 17.64 -20.85 14.44
C SER A 253 18.75 -20.17 15.23
N ILE A 254 18.99 -18.89 14.96
CA ILE A 254 19.90 -18.08 15.78
C ILE A 254 19.03 -17.34 16.79
N GLN A 255 19.18 -17.68 18.07
CA GLN A 255 18.56 -16.97 19.18
C GLN A 255 19.66 -16.40 20.08
N GLY A 256 19.65 -15.09 20.32
CA GLY A 256 20.60 -14.43 21.23
C GLY A 256 22.08 -14.57 20.86
N GLY A 257 22.41 -14.85 19.59
CA GLY A 257 23.79 -15.07 19.15
C GLY A 257 24.29 -16.52 19.25
N GLN A 258 23.51 -17.43 19.86
CA GLN A 258 23.77 -18.87 19.81
C GLN A 258 22.97 -19.52 18.68
N LYS A 259 23.64 -20.35 17.88
CA LYS A 259 23.04 -21.15 16.82
C LYS A 259 22.50 -22.44 17.46
N THR A 260 21.19 -22.52 17.64
CA THR A 260 20.52 -23.76 18.04
C THR A 260 20.31 -24.60 16.78
N GLU A 261 21.03 -25.72 16.65
CA GLU A 261 20.87 -26.61 15.49
C GLU A 261 19.51 -27.33 15.57
N CYS A 262 18.64 -27.21 14.54
CA CYS A 262 17.33 -27.91 14.49
C CYS A 262 17.57 -29.42 14.36
N GLY A 263 18.67 -29.85 13.71
CA GLY A 263 19.08 -31.26 13.56
C GLY A 263 18.10 -32.13 12.77
N LEU A 264 16.87 -31.66 12.54
CA LEU A 264 15.79 -32.39 11.89
C LEU A 264 16.16 -32.74 10.46
N GLU A 265 16.15 -34.04 10.19
CA GLU A 265 16.34 -34.62 8.87
C GLU A 265 15.03 -35.20 8.37
N ARG A 266 14.75 -35.01 7.09
CA ARG A 266 13.60 -35.63 6.42
C ARG A 266 13.78 -35.67 4.92
N ASP A 267 12.98 -36.51 4.28
CA ASP A 267 12.87 -36.53 2.83
C ASP A 267 11.96 -35.41 2.35
N TYR A 268 12.45 -34.65 1.38
CA TYR A 268 11.73 -33.59 0.72
C TYR A 268 11.22 -34.09 -0.63
N ASN A 269 9.99 -34.61 -0.63
CA ASN A 269 9.35 -35.29 -1.78
C ASN A 269 8.76 -34.34 -2.83
N THR A 270 8.99 -33.03 -2.70
CA THR A 270 8.52 -32.03 -3.69
C THR A 270 9.62 -31.02 -4.02
N PRO A 271 10.83 -31.48 -4.41
CA PRO A 271 11.96 -30.60 -4.64
C PRO A 271 11.73 -29.69 -5.84
N GLU A 272 11.88 -28.39 -5.62
CA GLU A 272 11.89 -27.40 -6.69
C GLU A 272 13.31 -27.29 -7.26
N TRP A 273 13.47 -27.51 -8.57
CA TRP A 273 14.75 -27.44 -9.26
C TRP A 273 14.81 -26.23 -10.19
N THR A 274 15.92 -25.48 -10.15
CA THR A 274 16.11 -24.34 -11.06
C THR A 274 16.44 -24.77 -12.48
N LEU A 275 16.18 -23.89 -13.45
CA LEU A 275 16.53 -24.06 -14.88
C LEU A 275 18.05 -23.99 -15.16
N HIS A 276 18.90 -23.88 -14.14
CA HIS A 276 20.35 -23.96 -14.34
C HIS A 276 20.75 -25.27 -15.04
N SER A 277 21.89 -25.22 -15.70
CA SER A 277 22.64 -26.40 -16.12
C SER A 277 24.01 -26.35 -15.44
N PRO A 278 24.34 -27.27 -14.52
CA PRO A 278 23.47 -28.33 -13.97
C PRO A 278 22.32 -27.77 -13.09
N PRO A 279 21.21 -28.50 -12.92
CA PRO A 279 20.09 -28.08 -12.08
C PRO A 279 20.53 -27.85 -10.64
N ARG A 280 19.97 -26.81 -9.99
CA ARG A 280 20.22 -26.51 -8.57
C ARG A 280 18.93 -26.60 -7.77
N LEU A 281 18.98 -27.27 -6.62
CA LEU A 281 17.85 -27.38 -5.68
C LEU A 281 17.52 -25.99 -5.12
N VAL A 282 16.28 -25.56 -5.24
CA VAL A 282 15.80 -24.32 -4.59
C VAL A 282 15.73 -24.58 -3.09
N GLN A 283 16.36 -23.71 -2.30
CA GLN A 283 16.43 -23.85 -0.84
C GLN A 283 15.03 -24.08 -0.24
N PRO A 284 14.77 -25.26 0.36
CA PRO A 284 13.45 -25.58 0.88
C PRO A 284 13.13 -24.74 2.11
N ARG A 285 11.84 -24.41 2.24
CA ARG A 285 11.31 -23.76 3.42
C ARG A 285 10.15 -24.59 3.95
N LEU A 286 10.39 -25.29 5.04
CA LEU A 286 9.53 -26.35 5.55
C LEU A 286 9.28 -26.15 7.05
N LYS A 287 8.16 -26.67 7.56
CA LYS A 287 7.81 -26.53 8.99
C LYS A 287 8.78 -27.35 9.88
N CYS A 288 9.50 -26.72 10.81
CA CYS A 288 10.27 -27.35 11.91
C CYS A 288 9.69 -26.80 13.24
N ASP A 289 9.73 -27.60 14.29
CA ASP A 289 9.28 -27.30 15.66
C ASP A 289 10.45 -27.20 16.66
N CYS A 290 11.69 -27.10 16.17
CA CYS A 290 12.91 -27.03 16.98
C CYS A 290 12.97 -25.86 17.97
N ASP A 291 12.16 -24.82 17.81
CA ASP A 291 12.11 -23.65 18.70
C ASP A 291 10.85 -23.66 19.60
N GLY A 292 10.23 -24.83 19.77
CA GLY A 292 8.98 -24.99 20.53
C GLY A 292 7.75 -24.37 19.86
N LYS A 293 7.90 -23.87 18.61
CA LYS A 293 6.82 -23.28 17.82
C LYS A 293 6.88 -23.81 16.39
N THR A 294 5.80 -24.40 15.89
CA THR A 294 5.77 -24.86 14.49
C THR A 294 5.88 -23.66 13.53
N LYS A 295 7.07 -23.44 12.97
CA LYS A 295 7.36 -22.36 12.02
C LYS A 295 8.10 -22.86 10.80
N ASP A 296 8.11 -22.05 9.76
CA ASP A 296 8.86 -22.33 8.54
C ASP A 296 10.35 -22.05 8.72
N HIS A 297 11.18 -23.08 8.65
CA HIS A 297 12.64 -23.01 8.68
C HIS A 297 13.26 -23.31 7.31
N TYR A 298 14.49 -22.83 7.11
CA TYR A 298 15.28 -23.17 5.93
C TYR A 298 15.99 -24.50 6.12
N PHE A 299 15.95 -25.31 5.06
CA PHE A 299 16.62 -26.60 4.99
C PHE A 299 17.73 -26.57 3.94
N GLU A 300 18.65 -27.52 4.04
CA GLU A 300 19.73 -27.74 3.08
C GLU A 300 19.84 -29.23 2.73
N PRO A 301 20.33 -29.59 1.53
CA PRO A 301 20.53 -30.99 1.19
C PRO A 301 21.60 -31.60 2.09
N MET A 302 21.37 -32.84 2.51
CA MET A 302 22.34 -33.65 3.25
C MET A 302 23.55 -33.99 2.39
N ASP A 303 23.30 -34.34 1.13
CA ASP A 303 24.37 -34.56 0.15
C ASP A 303 24.91 -33.22 -0.35
N LYS A 304 26.16 -32.93 0.02
CA LYS A 304 26.87 -31.71 -0.40
C LYS A 304 27.14 -31.67 -1.91
N LYS A 305 27.01 -32.78 -2.63
CA LYS A 305 27.10 -32.83 -4.09
C LYS A 305 25.88 -32.22 -4.77
N ILE A 306 24.74 -32.09 -4.07
CA ILE A 306 23.54 -31.46 -4.61
C ILE A 306 23.71 -29.94 -4.53
N PRO A 307 23.91 -29.23 -5.66
CA PRO A 307 24.09 -27.80 -5.63
C PRO A 307 22.76 -27.12 -5.27
N MET A 308 22.81 -26.17 -4.34
CA MET A 308 21.64 -25.45 -3.86
C MET A 308 21.64 -23.99 -4.31
N MET A 309 20.45 -23.47 -4.63
CA MET A 309 20.19 -22.06 -4.86
C MET A 309 19.45 -21.45 -3.67
N LEU A 310 20.05 -20.44 -3.05
CA LEU A 310 19.45 -19.75 -1.91
C LEU A 310 18.22 -18.94 -2.33
N MET A 311 17.19 -18.95 -1.49
CA MET A 311 15.97 -18.17 -1.71
C MET A 311 16.26 -16.65 -1.83
N LYS A 312 17.26 -16.14 -1.07
CA LYS A 312 17.69 -14.75 -1.14
C LYS A 312 18.30 -14.40 -2.51
N ALA A 313 19.05 -15.33 -3.11
CA ALA A 313 19.67 -15.11 -4.42
C ALA A 313 18.61 -15.04 -5.53
N LEU A 314 17.66 -15.97 -5.56
CA LEU A 314 16.54 -15.93 -6.51
C LEU A 314 15.71 -14.65 -6.40
N ARG A 315 15.43 -14.19 -5.17
CA ARG A 315 14.73 -12.92 -4.97
C ARG A 315 15.51 -11.72 -5.50
N LYS A 316 16.84 -11.70 -5.35
CA LYS A 316 17.68 -10.63 -5.90
C LYS A 316 17.60 -10.58 -7.42
N ILE A 317 17.62 -11.74 -8.07
CA ILE A 317 17.48 -11.85 -9.53
C ILE A 317 16.10 -11.37 -9.98
N HIS A 318 15.04 -11.88 -9.34
CA HIS A 318 13.68 -11.46 -9.61
C HIS A 318 13.50 -9.94 -9.47
N GLN A 319 13.98 -9.37 -8.36
CA GLN A 319 13.88 -7.93 -8.12
C GLN A 319 14.61 -7.13 -9.20
N GLY A 320 15.78 -7.57 -9.65
CA GLY A 320 16.51 -6.88 -10.72
C GLY A 320 15.72 -6.81 -12.04
N PHE A 321 14.99 -7.86 -12.41
CA PHE A 321 14.11 -7.81 -13.58
C PHE A 321 12.87 -6.94 -13.35
N VAL A 322 12.28 -6.97 -12.15
CA VAL A 322 11.17 -6.08 -11.78
C VAL A 322 11.61 -4.61 -11.88
N ASP A 323 12.80 -4.27 -11.39
CA ASP A 323 13.35 -2.92 -11.45
C ASP A 323 13.59 -2.47 -12.90
N ALA A 324 13.96 -3.40 -13.80
CA ALA A 324 14.04 -3.21 -15.25
C ALA A 324 12.67 -3.23 -15.95
N ARG A 325 11.56 -3.23 -15.20
CA ARG A 325 10.17 -3.30 -15.70
C ARG A 325 9.89 -4.53 -16.57
N CYS A 326 10.55 -5.64 -16.26
CA CYS A 326 10.38 -6.94 -16.92
C CYS A 326 9.62 -7.92 -16.00
N ASP A 327 8.42 -8.33 -16.42
CA ASP A 327 7.74 -9.48 -15.81
C ASP A 327 8.15 -10.77 -16.52
N LEU A 328 9.06 -11.52 -15.89
CA LEU A 328 9.64 -12.76 -16.41
C LEU A 328 8.60 -13.82 -16.79
N ALA A 329 7.39 -13.80 -16.22
CA ALA A 329 6.33 -14.74 -16.59
C ALA A 329 5.88 -14.60 -18.06
N ASN A 330 6.11 -13.44 -18.67
CA ASN A 330 5.70 -13.12 -20.04
C ASN A 330 6.78 -13.43 -21.09
N TYR A 331 7.90 -14.04 -20.69
CA TYR A 331 9.08 -14.26 -21.54
C TYR A 331 9.53 -15.73 -21.51
N PRO A 332 10.26 -16.20 -22.54
CA PRO A 332 10.77 -17.56 -22.56
C PRO A 332 11.74 -17.84 -21.40
N LYS A 333 11.70 -19.08 -20.89
CA LYS A 333 12.54 -19.58 -19.79
C LYS A 333 13.98 -19.85 -20.27
N LEU A 334 14.79 -18.80 -20.43
CA LEU A 334 16.17 -18.89 -20.94
C LEU A 334 17.20 -18.74 -19.81
N PRO A 335 17.77 -19.84 -19.27
CA PRO A 335 18.63 -19.79 -18.09
C PRO A 335 19.91 -18.97 -18.29
N GLN A 336 20.50 -18.99 -19.48
CA GLN A 336 21.69 -18.21 -19.83
C GLN A 336 21.44 -16.69 -19.75
N ILE A 337 20.20 -16.26 -19.96
CA ILE A 337 19.81 -14.84 -19.82
C ILE A 337 19.32 -14.56 -18.39
N ILE A 338 18.49 -15.44 -17.81
CA ILE A 338 17.87 -15.26 -16.48
C ILE A 338 18.85 -15.41 -15.32
N PHE A 339 19.94 -16.15 -15.49
CA PHE A 339 21.00 -16.29 -14.49
C PHE A 339 22.31 -15.63 -14.90
N ASN A 340 22.34 -15.02 -16.09
CA ASN A 340 23.53 -14.43 -16.70
C ASN A 340 24.71 -15.40 -16.73
N LEU A 341 24.50 -16.51 -17.45
CA LEU A 341 25.47 -17.59 -17.61
C LEU A 341 26.04 -17.58 -19.02
N GLU A 342 27.25 -18.14 -19.15
CA GLU A 342 27.82 -18.58 -20.42
C GLU A 342 27.11 -19.86 -20.92
N PRO A 343 27.28 -20.25 -22.20
CA PRO A 343 26.72 -21.49 -22.73
C PRO A 343 27.15 -22.74 -21.95
N THR A 344 28.31 -22.68 -21.29
CA THR A 344 28.85 -23.73 -20.40
C THR A 344 28.14 -23.82 -19.05
N GLY A 345 27.23 -22.89 -18.73
CA GLY A 345 26.53 -22.83 -17.44
C GLY A 345 27.28 -22.06 -16.34
N GLU A 346 28.45 -21.52 -16.66
CA GLU A 346 29.26 -20.73 -15.72
C GLU A 346 28.80 -19.27 -15.66
N PRO A 347 28.93 -18.58 -14.50
CA PRO A 347 28.65 -17.15 -14.41
C PRO A 347 29.55 -16.34 -15.34
N LYS A 348 28.99 -15.37 -16.07
CA LYS A 348 29.79 -14.47 -16.91
C LYS A 348 30.79 -13.67 -16.07
N LYS A 349 32.02 -13.53 -16.58
CA LYS A 349 33.06 -12.68 -15.96
C LYS A 349 32.63 -11.22 -15.83
N ILE A 350 31.93 -10.71 -16.85
CA ILE A 350 31.34 -9.37 -16.85
C ILE A 350 29.82 -9.51 -16.76
N PRO A 351 29.20 -9.06 -15.66
CA PRO A 351 27.77 -9.20 -15.48
C PRO A 351 27.02 -8.23 -16.38
N ARG A 352 26.11 -8.75 -17.21
CA ARG A 352 25.14 -7.91 -17.94
C ARG A 352 24.17 -7.27 -16.95
N THR A 353 23.79 -6.04 -17.24
CA THR A 353 22.71 -5.33 -16.54
C THR A 353 21.37 -6.06 -16.76
N TYR A 354 20.42 -5.84 -15.86
CA TYR A 354 19.08 -6.40 -16.02
C TYR A 354 18.34 -5.82 -17.23
N GLN A 355 18.67 -4.59 -17.64
CA GLN A 355 18.09 -3.97 -18.84
C GLN A 355 18.56 -4.68 -20.10
N GLU A 356 19.87 -4.92 -20.26
CA GLU A 356 20.41 -5.66 -21.42
C GLU A 356 19.81 -7.06 -21.51
N ARG A 357 19.74 -7.76 -20.36
CA ARG A 357 19.16 -9.09 -20.28
C ARG A 357 17.66 -9.08 -20.61
N PHE A 358 16.96 -8.00 -20.30
CA PHE A 358 15.57 -7.83 -20.68
C PHE A 358 15.42 -7.64 -22.21
N GLU A 359 16.26 -6.82 -22.84
CA GLU A 359 16.25 -6.70 -24.31
C GLU A 359 16.55 -8.04 -25.00
N ASP A 360 17.47 -8.84 -24.48
CA ASP A 360 17.74 -10.19 -24.98
C ASP A 360 16.48 -11.09 -24.90
N LEU A 361 15.72 -11.01 -23.80
CA LEU A 361 14.46 -11.76 -23.65
C LEU A 361 13.38 -11.30 -24.63
N LYS A 362 13.30 -10.00 -24.94
CA LYS A 362 12.36 -9.49 -25.96
C LYS A 362 12.72 -10.02 -27.34
N THR A 363 14.01 -9.99 -27.70
CA THR A 363 14.51 -10.52 -28.97
C THR A 363 14.20 -12.00 -29.10
N ALA A 364 14.47 -12.79 -28.06
CA ALA A 364 14.15 -14.22 -28.05
C ALA A 364 12.64 -14.49 -28.16
N LYS A 365 11.80 -13.69 -27.49
CA LYS A 365 10.34 -13.80 -27.59
C LYS A 365 9.85 -13.57 -29.02
N ARG A 366 10.36 -12.53 -29.69
CA ARG A 366 10.03 -12.20 -31.10
C ARG A 366 10.38 -13.36 -32.04
N ALA A 367 11.60 -13.88 -31.91
CA ALA A 367 12.09 -15.01 -32.69
C ALA A 367 11.21 -16.27 -32.54
N LEU A 368 10.73 -16.55 -31.32
CA LEU A 368 9.84 -17.68 -31.07
C LEU A 368 8.40 -17.45 -31.55
N SER A 369 7.94 -16.20 -31.60
CA SER A 369 6.59 -15.86 -32.09
C SER A 369 6.49 -15.66 -33.60
N GLY A 370 7.62 -15.67 -34.33
CA GLY A 370 7.64 -15.46 -35.78
C GLY A 370 7.25 -14.03 -36.22
N LEU A 371 7.43 -13.04 -35.32
CA LEU A 371 7.14 -11.61 -35.53
C LEU A 371 8.41 -10.77 -35.57
#